data_AF-A0A352L7I4-F1
#
_entry.id   AF-A0A352L7I4-F1
#
_cell.length_a   1.000
_cell.length_b   1.000
_cell.length_c   1.000
_cell.angle_alpha   90.00
_cell.angle_beta   90.00
_cell.angle_gamma   90.00
#
_symmetry.space_group_name_H-M   'P 1'
#
loop_
_entity.id
_entity.type
_entity.pdbx_description
1 polymer ?
#
loop_
_entity_poly.entity_id
_entity_poly.type
_entity_poly.pdbx_seq_one_letter_code
_entity_poly.pdbx_strand_id
1 'polypeptide(L)'
;MSPSPGNSSPALLSVETLQSFCAGDAAAFNLVHQAFDRRLFAYLRSQFPALSQQDVEDVLQDLWLEIFRSRQRFNPATGHAGFSGWVHTIARQRSIDQTRRRSRQAVVTDPE
;
A
#
# COMPACT_ATOMS: atom_id res chain seq x y z
N MET A 1 -6.05 10.94 -25.19
CA MET A 1 -7.06 10.24 -24.34
C MET A 1 -6.42 9.98 -22.99
N SER A 2 -6.76 10.80 -21.99
CA SER A 2 -6.38 10.54 -20.60
C SER A 2 -7.58 9.90 -19.91
N PRO A 3 -7.47 8.72 -19.28
CA PRO A 3 -8.58 8.19 -18.50
C PRO A 3 -8.73 9.02 -17.22
N SER A 4 -9.93 9.55 -16.99
CA SER A 4 -10.30 10.25 -15.76
C SER A 4 -10.06 9.35 -14.54
N PRO A 5 -9.32 9.80 -13.50
CA PRO A 5 -9.10 9.02 -12.29
C PRO A 5 -10.26 9.33 -11.33
N GLY A 6 -11.42 8.74 -11.59
CA GLY A 6 -12.61 9.00 -10.81
C GLY A 6 -13.59 7.87 -11.00
N ASN A 7 -13.32 6.74 -10.35
CA ASN A 7 -14.29 5.84 -9.72
C ASN A 7 -13.58 4.51 -9.38
N SER A 8 -12.86 4.47 -8.25
CA SER A 8 -12.49 3.21 -7.60
C SER A 8 -13.76 2.62 -6.97
N SER A 9 -14.66 2.12 -7.82
CA SER A 9 -15.87 1.43 -7.39
C SER A 9 -15.46 0.15 -6.67
N PRO A 10 -16.01 -0.17 -5.48
CA PRO A 10 -15.76 -1.43 -4.79
C PRO A 10 -16.07 -2.66 -5.67
N ALA A 11 -16.91 -2.50 -6.70
CA ALA A 11 -17.18 -3.51 -7.72
C ALA A 11 -15.93 -3.96 -8.51
N LEU A 12 -14.91 -3.11 -8.68
CA LEU A 12 -13.68 -3.47 -9.41
C LEU A 12 -12.78 -4.42 -8.60
N LEU A 13 -12.96 -4.47 -7.28
CA LEU A 13 -12.25 -5.35 -6.36
C LEU A 13 -13.12 -6.53 -5.94
N SER A 14 -13.77 -7.14 -6.93
CA SER A 14 -14.51 -8.37 -6.75
C SER A 14 -13.57 -9.50 -6.28
N VAL A 15 -14.15 -10.58 -5.75
CA VAL A 15 -13.40 -11.79 -5.40
C VAL A 15 -12.63 -12.33 -6.61
N GLU A 16 -13.20 -12.26 -7.81
CA GLU A 16 -12.57 -12.69 -9.05
C GLU A 16 -11.33 -11.83 -9.40
N THR A 17 -11.42 -10.51 -9.28
CA THR A 17 -10.25 -9.63 -9.46
C THR A 17 -9.14 -9.99 -8.47
N LEU A 18 -9.48 -10.24 -7.21
CA LEU A 18 -8.51 -10.62 -6.18
C LEU A 18 -7.90 -12.00 -6.44
N GLN A 19 -8.67 -12.96 -6.96
CA GLN A 19 -8.16 -14.26 -7.39
C GLN A 19 -7.15 -14.12 -8.55
N SER A 20 -7.49 -13.35 -9.58
CA SER A 20 -6.60 -13.06 -10.70
C SER A 20 -5.32 -12.35 -10.23
N PHE A 21 -5.45 -11.39 -9.31
CA PHE A 21 -4.30 -10.74 -8.68
C PHE A 21 -3.40 -11.77 -7.96
N CYS A 22 -3.97 -12.66 -7.13
CA CYS A 22 -3.21 -13.73 -6.47
C CYS A 22 -2.50 -14.66 -7.48
N ALA A 23 -3.14 -14.94 -8.62
CA ALA A 23 -2.56 -15.72 -9.72
C ALA A 23 -1.41 -15.00 -10.45
N GLY A 24 -1.24 -13.69 -10.24
CA GLY A 24 -0.19 -12.89 -10.87
C GLY A 24 -0.62 -12.16 -12.14
N ASP A 25 -1.93 -12.00 -12.36
CA ASP A 25 -2.43 -11.21 -13.47
C ASP A 25 -2.09 -9.72 -13.31
N ALA A 26 -1.41 -9.17 -14.32
CA ALA A 26 -0.93 -7.79 -14.29
C ALA A 26 -2.06 -6.76 -14.39
N ALA A 27 -3.16 -7.07 -15.08
CA ALA A 27 -4.30 -6.18 -15.19
C ALA A 27 -5.05 -6.09 -13.85
N ALA A 28 -5.23 -7.22 -13.17
CA ALA A 28 -5.78 -7.29 -11.82
C ALA A 28 -4.90 -6.53 -10.81
N PHE A 29 -3.58 -6.66 -10.90
CA PHE A 29 -2.66 -5.84 -10.10
C PHE A 29 -2.88 -4.34 -10.33
N ASN A 30 -2.99 -3.90 -11.58
CA ASN A 30 -3.22 -2.48 -11.89
C ASN A 30 -4.54 -1.96 -11.32
N LEU A 31 -5.61 -2.75 -11.37
CA LEU A 31 -6.90 -2.40 -10.77
C LEU A 31 -6.78 -2.24 -9.25
N VAL A 32 -6.12 -3.20 -8.59
CA VAL A 32 -5.84 -3.15 -7.15
C VAL A 32 -5.00 -1.93 -6.78
N HIS A 33 -3.92 -1.69 -7.52
CA HIS A 33 -3.03 -0.56 -7.30
C HIS A 33 -3.78 0.76 -7.39
N GLN A 34 -4.49 1.00 -8.49
CA GLN A 34 -5.25 2.25 -8.70
C GLN A 34 -6.36 2.47 -7.67
N ALA A 35 -6.96 1.39 -7.15
CA ALA A 35 -8.01 1.49 -6.14
C ALA A 35 -7.51 1.94 -4.75
N PHE A 36 -6.25 1.64 -4.43
CA PHE A 36 -5.70 1.85 -3.09
C PHE A 36 -4.63 2.94 -3.02
N ASP A 37 -3.79 3.08 -4.02
CA ASP A 37 -2.53 3.83 -3.93
C ASP A 37 -2.71 5.26 -3.40
N ARG A 38 -3.59 6.04 -4.03
CA ARG A 38 -3.89 7.42 -3.60
C ARG A 38 -4.51 7.50 -2.20
N ARG A 39 -5.35 6.53 -1.83
CA ARG A 39 -6.00 6.48 -0.51
C ARG A 39 -5.01 6.10 0.58
N LEU A 40 -4.10 5.17 0.27
CA LEU A 40 -3.01 4.78 1.17
C LEU A 40 -2.05 5.95 1.37
N PHE A 41 -1.68 6.67 0.31
CA PHE A 41 -0.89 7.89 0.43
C PHE A 41 -1.53 8.88 1.42
N ALA A 42 -2.81 9.20 1.23
CA ALA A 42 -3.54 10.12 2.11
C ALA A 42 -3.63 9.59 3.55
N TYR A 43 -3.93 8.30 3.72
CA TYR A 43 -3.95 7.63 5.01
C TYR A 43 -2.59 7.73 5.73
N LEU A 44 -1.50 7.42 5.04
CA LEU A 44 -0.15 7.45 5.61
C LEU A 44 0.28 8.86 6.00
N ARG A 45 -0.02 9.86 5.15
CA ARG A 45 0.23 11.28 5.46
C ARG A 45 -0.55 11.74 6.70
N SER A 46 -1.78 11.27 6.87
CA SER A 46 -2.61 11.58 8.05
C SER A 46 -2.11 10.87 9.31
N GLN A 47 -1.72 9.60 9.19
CA GLN A 47 -1.47 8.75 10.36
C GLN A 47 -0.02 8.79 10.85
N PHE A 48 0.91 9.19 9.99
CA PHE A 48 2.34 9.30 10.29
C PHE A 48 2.86 10.69 9.92
N PRO A 49 2.44 11.76 10.64
CA PRO A 49 2.79 13.14 10.29
C PRO A 49 4.29 13.45 10.36
N ALA A 50 5.06 12.63 11.10
CA ALA A 50 6.52 12.74 11.19
C ALA A 50 7.25 12.28 9.92
N LEU A 51 6.59 11.52 9.04
CA LEU A 51 7.16 11.11 7.76
C LEU A 51 7.05 12.26 6.75
N SER A 52 8.11 12.51 6.01
CA SER A 52 8.08 13.42 4.87
C SER A 52 7.25 12.81 3.72
N GLN A 53 6.98 13.60 2.68
CA GLN A 53 6.33 13.07 1.48
C GLN A 53 7.16 11.95 0.84
N GLN A 54 8.48 12.16 0.71
CA GLN A 54 9.39 11.17 0.15
C GLN A 54 9.39 9.87 0.98
N ASP A 55 9.40 9.98 2.32
CA ASP A 55 9.28 8.80 3.19
C ASP A 55 7.98 8.01 2.93
N VAL A 56 6.87 8.70 2.68
CA VAL A 56 5.59 8.04 2.39
C VAL A 56 5.63 7.36 1.02
N GLU A 57 6.24 7.99 0.01
CA GLU A 57 6.44 7.39 -1.32
C GLU A 57 7.30 6.12 -1.22
N ASP A 58 8.40 6.16 -0.46
CA ASP A 58 9.24 4.99 -0.20
C ASP A 58 8.46 3.87 0.50
N VAL A 59 7.66 4.22 1.52
CA VAL A 59 6.79 3.27 2.22
C VAL A 59 5.77 2.63 1.27
N LEU A 60 5.17 3.41 0.36
CA LEU A 60 4.23 2.87 -0.62
C LEU A 60 4.91 1.90 -1.59
N GLN A 61 6.12 2.21 -2.07
CA GLN A 61 6.88 1.30 -2.92
C GLN A 61 7.16 -0.03 -2.20
N ASP A 62 7.68 0.03 -0.97
CA ASP A 62 7.94 -1.16 -0.15
C ASP A 62 6.66 -1.96 0.16
N LEU A 63 5.56 -1.25 0.41
CA LEU A 63 4.25 -1.83 0.64
C LEU A 63 3.77 -2.63 -0.58
N TRP A 64 3.82 -2.04 -1.77
CA TRP A 64 3.38 -2.70 -3.00
C TRP A 64 4.24 -3.90 -3.38
N LEU A 65 5.56 -3.81 -3.17
CA LEU A 65 6.47 -4.94 -3.33
C LEU A 65 6.12 -6.09 -2.37
N GLU A 66 5.83 -5.77 -1.11
CA GLU A 66 5.43 -6.77 -0.11
C GLU A 66 4.08 -7.41 -0.46
N ILE A 67 3.09 -6.61 -0.85
CA ILE A 67 1.77 -7.08 -1.30
C ILE A 67 1.93 -8.05 -2.47
N PHE A 68 2.73 -7.68 -3.48
CA PHE A 68 2.94 -8.54 -4.64
C PHE A 68 3.64 -9.85 -4.28
N ARG A 69 4.66 -9.81 -3.40
CA ARG A 69 5.38 -11.00 -2.93
C ARG A 69 4.51 -11.92 -2.09
N SER A 70 3.66 -11.34 -1.24
CA SER A 70 2.83 -12.06 -0.28
C SER A 70 1.42 -12.38 -0.81
N ARG A 71 1.10 -12.01 -2.06
CA ARG A 71 -0.24 -12.19 -2.66
C ARG A 71 -0.79 -13.61 -2.59
N GLN A 72 0.05 -14.63 -2.69
CA GLN A 72 -0.38 -16.04 -2.64
C GLN A 72 -0.85 -16.47 -1.23
N ARG A 73 -0.52 -15.71 -0.19
CA ARG A 73 -0.95 -15.97 1.19
C ARG A 73 -2.28 -15.30 1.53
N PHE A 74 -2.73 -14.34 0.72
CA PHE A 74 -4.01 -13.70 0.90
C PHE A 74 -5.14 -14.64 0.48
N ASN A 75 -6.25 -14.63 1.22
CA ASN A 75 -7.46 -15.40 0.88
C ASN A 75 -8.48 -14.48 0.17
N PRO A 76 -8.69 -14.63 -1.16
CA PRO A 76 -9.63 -13.81 -1.92
C PRO A 76 -11.09 -13.90 -1.46
N ALA A 77 -11.49 -14.99 -0.79
CA ALA A 77 -12.86 -15.17 -0.31
C ALA A 77 -13.25 -14.14 0.76
N THR A 78 -12.27 -13.49 1.40
CA THR A 78 -12.49 -12.39 2.34
C THR A 78 -12.91 -11.08 1.65
N GLY A 79 -12.82 -11.04 0.31
CA GLY A 79 -13.24 -9.92 -0.52
C GLY A 79 -12.50 -8.62 -0.24
N HIS A 80 -13.12 -7.51 -0.67
CA HIS A 80 -12.57 -6.17 -0.51
C HIS A 80 -12.21 -5.83 0.95
N ALA A 81 -13.08 -6.16 1.92
CA ALA A 81 -12.87 -5.80 3.32
C ALA A 81 -11.63 -6.52 3.91
N GLY A 82 -11.47 -7.81 3.64
CA GLY A 82 -10.30 -8.56 4.08
C GLY A 82 -9.02 -8.07 3.40
N PHE A 83 -9.08 -7.77 2.10
CA PHE A 83 -7.94 -7.21 1.38
C PHE A 83 -7.52 -5.85 1.94
N SER A 84 -8.47 -4.92 2.17
CA SER A 84 -8.22 -3.63 2.82
C SER A 84 -7.52 -3.81 4.17
N GLY A 85 -8.04 -4.67 5.04
CA GLY A 85 -7.44 -4.91 6.36
C GLY A 85 -6.00 -5.43 6.26
N TRP A 86 -5.75 -6.36 5.34
CA TRP A 86 -4.42 -6.91 5.09
C TRP A 86 -3.44 -5.84 4.58
N VAL A 87 -3.85 -5.04 3.59
CA VAL A 87 -3.04 -3.94 3.04
C VAL A 87 -2.74 -2.88 4.10
N HIS A 88 -3.72 -2.46 4.90
CA HIS A 88 -3.50 -1.49 5.98
C HIS A 88 -2.56 -2.03 7.06
N THR A 89 -2.61 -3.35 7.34
CA THR A 89 -1.68 -3.99 8.26
C THR A 89 -0.25 -3.86 7.76
N ILE A 90 0.02 -4.23 6.49
CA ILE A 90 1.35 -4.10 5.90
C ILE A 90 1.79 -2.62 5.88
N ALA A 91 0.91 -1.71 5.49
CA ALA A 91 1.20 -0.27 5.41
C ALA A 91 1.63 0.30 6.77
N ARG A 92 0.91 -0.08 7.83
CA ARG A 92 1.25 0.31 9.21
C ARG A 92 2.62 -0.22 9.61
N GLN A 93 2.92 -1.48 9.30
CA GLN A 93 4.20 -2.05 9.67
C GLN A 93 5.38 -1.40 8.95
N ARG A 94 5.24 -1.13 7.64
CA ARG A 94 6.27 -0.41 6.87
C ARG A 94 6.49 1.01 7.38
N SER A 95 5.43 1.71 7.76
CA SER A 95 5.52 3.08 8.28
C SER A 95 6.20 3.16 9.64
N ILE A 96 5.96 2.18 10.52
CA ILE A 96 6.65 2.07 11.81
C ILE A 96 8.14 1.83 11.59
N ASP A 97 8.50 0.93 10.66
CA ASP A 97 9.89 0.64 10.34
C ASP A 97 10.60 1.86 9.75
N GLN A 98 9.94 2.62 8.86
CA GLN A 98 10.48 3.87 8.31
C GLN A 98 10.68 4.94 9.39
N THR A 99 9.70 5.10 10.29
CA THR A 99 9.82 6.05 11.42
C THR A 99 11.02 5.70 12.29
N ARG A 100 11.20 4.41 12.62
CA ARG A 100 12.36 3.93 13.39
C ARG A 100 13.69 4.15 12.67
N ARG A 101 13.74 3.98 11.34
CA ARG A 101 14.94 4.25 10.52
C ARG A 101 15.33 5.74 10.60
N ARG A 102 14.37 6.65 10.46
CA ARG A 102 14.61 8.09 10.59
C ARG A 102 15.12 8.49 11.96
N SER A 103 14.52 7.97 13.04
CA SER A 103 15.00 8.29 14.39
C SER A 103 16.46 7.89 14.59
N ARG A 104 16.89 6.74 14.04
CA ARG A 104 18.30 6.32 14.09
C ARG A 104 19.23 7.22 13.27
N GLN A 105 18.78 7.67 12.10
CA GLN A 105 19.58 8.58 11.26
C GLN A 105 19.71 9.97 11.88
N ALA A 106 18.66 10.47 12.53
CA ALA A 106 18.70 11.76 13.22
C ALA A 106 19.72 11.80 14.36
N VAL A 107 19.88 10.70 15.12
CA VAL A 107 20.86 10.59 16.21
C VAL A 107 22.32 10.56 15.72
N VAL A 108 22.56 10.15 14.46
CA VAL A 108 23.91 10.08 13.88
C VAL A 108 24.39 11.46 13.37
N THR A 109 23.50 12.46 13.32
CA THR A 109 23.78 13.77 12.72
C THR A 109 24.00 14.87 13.76
N ASP A 110 24.74 14.58 14.85
CA ASP A 110 25.24 15.59 15.79
C ASP A 110 26.73 15.82 15.47
N PRO A 111 27.11 16.92 14.78
CA PRO A 111 28.50 17.28 14.57
C PRO A 111 29.04 18.09 15.76
N GLU A 112 30.21 17.71 16.28
CA GLU A 112 31.04 18.57 17.14
C GLU A 112 31.38 19.91 16.45
#